data_AF-A0A2W6PXC1-F1
#
_entry.id   AF-A0A2W6PXC1-F1
#
_cell.length_a   1.000
_cell.length_b   1.000
_cell.length_c   1.000
_cell.angle_alpha   90.00
_cell.angle_beta   90.00
_cell.angle_gamma   90.00
#
_symmetry.space_group_name_H-M   'P 1'
#
loop_
_entity.id
_entity.type
_entity.pdbx_description
1 polymer ?
#
loop_
_entity_poly.entity_id
_entity_poly.type
_entity_poly.pdbx_seq_one_letter_code
_entity_poly.pdbx_strand_id
1 'polypeptide(L)'
;PLTVDSLCQAALRGDLLAKDIITGVGAHVGRILAIMVNLFNPQKILIGSPLSKAADILFPVISDSIRQQALPAYSQHISVESTQFSNQGTMAGAALVKDAMYNGSLLIRLLQG
;
A
#
# COMPACT_ATOMS: atom_id res chain seq x y z
N PRO A 1 8.30 5.86 24.36
CA PRO A 1 9.44 6.05 23.44
C PRO A 1 8.93 6.57 22.10
N LEU A 2 9.71 7.40 21.39
CA LEU A 2 9.35 7.87 20.06
C LEU A 2 9.50 6.74 19.04
N THR A 3 8.37 6.20 18.59
CA THR A 3 8.27 5.14 17.59
C THR A 3 7.15 5.44 16.60
N VAL A 4 7.15 4.80 15.42
CA VAL A 4 6.06 4.93 14.44
C VAL A 4 4.70 4.55 15.05
N ASP A 5 4.68 3.55 15.92
CA ASP A 5 3.48 3.13 16.63
C ASP A 5 2.96 4.22 17.57
N SER A 6 3.85 4.85 18.35
CA SER A 6 3.46 5.96 19.23
C SER A 6 2.99 7.17 18.45
N LEU A 7 3.57 7.44 17.27
CA LEU A 7 3.16 8.52 16.37
C LEU A 7 1.75 8.27 15.83
N CYS A 8 1.47 7.07 15.33
CA CYS A 8 0.15 6.70 14.84
C CYS A 8 -0.91 6.82 15.94
N GLN A 9 -0.60 6.34 17.15
CA GLN A 9 -1.50 6.46 18.30
C GLN A 9 -1.76 7.92 18.68
N ALA A 10 -0.73 8.77 18.71
CA ALA A 10 -0.89 10.20 19.01
C ALA A 10 -1.79 10.88 17.96
N ALA A 11 -1.56 10.63 16.68
CA ALA A 11 -2.35 11.20 15.60
C ALA A 11 -3.83 10.77 15.69
N LEU A 12 -4.09 9.49 15.97
CA LEU A 12 -5.45 8.97 16.16
C LEU A 12 -6.13 9.55 17.41
N ARG A 13 -5.38 9.91 18.45
CA ARG A 13 -5.89 10.60 19.64
C ARG A 13 -6.14 12.09 19.43
N GLY A 14 -5.88 12.62 18.23
CA GLY A 14 -6.14 14.01 17.89
C GLY A 14 -4.94 14.95 18.03
N ASP A 15 -3.73 14.44 18.29
CA ASP A 15 -2.53 15.26 18.30
C ASP A 15 -2.28 15.88 16.91
N LEU A 16 -2.27 17.21 16.85
CA LEU A 16 -2.19 17.96 15.60
C LEU A 16 -0.83 17.78 14.91
N LEU A 17 0.27 17.81 15.66
CA LEU A 17 1.61 17.65 15.11
C LEU A 17 1.78 16.25 14.51
N ALA A 18 1.31 15.22 15.20
CA ALA A 18 1.36 13.85 14.70
C ALA A 18 0.50 13.67 13.44
N LYS A 19 -0.69 14.27 13.39
CA LYS A 19 -1.54 14.30 12.19
C LYS A 19 -0.86 15.00 11.02
N ASP A 20 -0.25 16.15 11.25
CA ASP A 20 0.44 16.93 10.21
C ASP A 20 1.63 16.16 9.62
N ILE A 21 2.40 15.47 10.46
CA ILE A 21 3.51 14.61 10.02
C ILE A 21 2.99 13.50 9.09
N ILE A 22 1.95 12.76 9.52
CA ILE A 22 1.38 11.66 8.71
C ILE A 22 0.77 12.18 7.42
N THR A 23 0.11 13.34 7.47
CA THR A 23 -0.46 14.02 6.30
C THR A 23 0.64 14.42 5.31
N GLY A 24 1.74 15.00 5.80
CA GLY A 24 2.90 15.34 4.96
C GLY A 24 3.46 14.11 4.24
N VAL A 25 3.63 13.00 4.97
CA VAL A 25 4.05 11.72 4.36
C VAL A 25 3.05 11.25 3.30
N GLY A 26 1.75 11.29 3.60
CA GLY A 26 0.68 10.92 2.66
C GLY A 26 0.71 11.74 1.38
N ALA A 27 0.92 13.06 1.47
CA ALA A 27 0.98 13.94 0.31
C ALA A 27 2.19 13.66 -0.59
N HIS A 28 3.36 13.41 0.02
CA HIS A 28 4.57 13.05 -0.72
C HIS A 28 4.43 11.70 -1.44
N VAL A 29 3.91 10.68 -0.74
CA VAL A 29 3.66 9.37 -1.34
C VAL A 29 2.58 9.46 -2.43
N GLY A 30 1.50 10.19 -2.17
CA GLY A 30 0.40 10.38 -3.11
C GLY A 30 0.83 11.03 -4.43
N ARG A 31 1.77 11.99 -4.39
CA ARG A 31 2.37 12.59 -5.60
C ARG A 31 3.10 11.56 -6.46
N ILE A 32 3.89 10.69 -5.84
CA ILE A 32 4.60 9.61 -6.55
C ILE A 32 3.58 8.62 -7.13
N LEU A 33 2.57 8.26 -6.35
CA LEU A 33 1.51 7.34 -6.81
C LEU A 33 0.70 7.93 -7.96
N ALA A 34 0.44 9.23 -7.99
CA ALA A 34 -0.26 9.88 -9.11
C ALA A 34 0.47 9.66 -10.45
N ILE A 35 1.81 9.72 -10.44
CA ILE A 35 2.64 9.42 -11.62
C ILE A 35 2.46 7.95 -12.02
N MET A 36 2.51 7.03 -11.05
CA MET A 36 2.31 5.60 -11.31
C MET A 36 0.91 5.30 -11.84
N VAL A 37 -0.12 5.99 -11.35
CA VAL A 37 -1.49 5.86 -11.85
C VAL A 37 -1.57 6.27 -13.33
N ASN A 38 -0.93 7.38 -13.71
CA ASN A 38 -0.89 7.81 -15.10
C ASN A 38 -0.17 6.79 -16.02
N LEU A 39 0.87 6.12 -15.50
CA LEU A 39 1.66 5.17 -16.27
C LEU A 39 0.97 3.81 -16.43
N PHE A 40 0.34 3.31 -15.37
CA PHE A 40 -0.13 1.91 -15.32
C PHE A 40 -1.65 1.75 -15.38
N ASN A 41 -2.43 2.82 -15.18
CA ASN A 41 -3.89 2.78 -15.02
C ASN A 41 -4.36 1.59 -14.12
N PRO A 42 -3.82 1.48 -12.89
CA PRO A 42 -4.14 0.35 -12.03
C PRO A 42 -5.58 0.45 -11.55
N GLN A 43 -6.20 -0.69 -11.24
CA GLN A 43 -7.51 -0.73 -10.58
C GLN A 43 -7.41 -0.58 -9.06
N LYS A 44 -6.26 -0.95 -8.48
CA LYS A 44 -6.06 -1.04 -7.03
C LYS A 44 -4.63 -0.75 -6.63
N ILE A 45 -4.45 -0.06 -5.50
CA ILE A 45 -3.15 0.23 -4.87
C ILE A 45 -3.18 -0.36 -3.45
N LEU A 46 -2.23 -1.24 -3.17
CA LEU A 46 -2.04 -1.83 -1.84
C LEU A 46 -0.82 -1.22 -1.15
N ILE A 47 -0.99 -0.73 0.08
CA ILE A 47 0.05 -0.10 0.88
C ILE A 47 0.44 -1.01 2.05
N GLY A 48 1.68 -1.52 2.01
CA GLY A 48 2.32 -2.19 3.14
C GLY A 48 3.23 -1.21 3.89
N SER A 49 2.72 -0.54 4.93
CA SER A 49 3.47 0.44 5.70
C SER A 49 3.17 0.32 7.21
N PRO A 50 4.15 0.55 8.10
CA PRO A 50 3.87 0.70 9.53
C PRO A 50 2.87 1.83 9.83
N LEU A 51 2.78 2.84 8.97
CA LEU A 51 1.81 3.94 9.08
C LEU A 51 0.37 3.54 8.72
N SER A 52 0.14 2.32 8.20
CA SER A 52 -1.21 1.81 7.95
C SER A 52 -2.04 1.68 9.24
N LYS A 53 -1.41 1.74 10.43
CA LYS A 53 -2.13 1.87 11.71
C LYS A 53 -2.93 3.17 11.82
N ALA A 54 -2.55 4.21 11.09
CA ALA A 54 -3.26 5.48 10.96
C ALA A 54 -3.89 5.65 9.56
N ALA A 55 -4.42 4.57 8.99
CA ALA A 55 -5.01 4.55 7.64
C ALA A 55 -6.07 5.64 7.43
N ASP A 56 -6.91 5.90 8.44
CA ASP A 56 -7.98 6.91 8.39
C ASP A 56 -7.46 8.35 8.21
N ILE A 57 -6.18 8.58 8.44
CA ILE A 57 -5.50 9.86 8.20
C ILE A 57 -4.67 9.78 6.92
N LEU A 58 -3.90 8.69 6.75
CA LEU A 58 -2.93 8.56 5.66
C LEU A 58 -3.60 8.35 4.29
N PHE A 59 -4.57 7.45 4.19
CA PHE A 59 -5.13 7.02 2.90
C PHE A 59 -6.01 8.08 2.22
N PRO A 60 -6.81 8.89 2.94
CA PRO A 60 -7.50 10.02 2.33
C PRO A 60 -6.53 10.99 1.65
N VAL A 61 -5.44 11.36 2.33
CA VAL A 61 -4.44 12.30 1.79
C VAL A 61 -3.75 11.75 0.53
N ILE A 62 -3.44 10.45 0.52
CA ILE A 62 -2.89 9.77 -0.67
C ILE A 62 -3.92 9.79 -1.81
N SER A 63 -5.16 9.43 -1.52
CA SER A 63 -6.24 9.36 -2.51
C SER A 63 -6.53 10.72 -3.13
N ASP A 64 -6.54 11.77 -2.32
CA ASP A 64 -6.72 13.16 -2.76
C ASP A 64 -5.57 13.61 -3.64
N SER A 65 -4.33 13.31 -3.25
CA SER A 65 -3.14 13.62 -4.06
C SER A 65 -3.17 12.94 -5.43
N ILE A 66 -3.58 11.66 -5.47
CA ILE A 66 -3.77 10.93 -6.73
C ILE A 66 -4.85 11.60 -7.57
N ARG A 67 -6.01 11.91 -6.99
CA ARG A 67 -7.13 12.54 -7.71
C ARG A 67 -6.78 13.91 -8.30
N GLN A 68 -5.96 14.69 -7.58
CA GLN A 68 -5.53 16.02 -8.01
C GLN A 68 -4.49 16.00 -9.13
N GLN A 69 -3.67 14.94 -9.24
CA GLN A 69 -2.46 14.94 -10.07
C GLN A 69 -2.47 13.86 -11.18
N ALA A 70 -3.38 12.88 -11.11
CA ALA A 70 -3.57 11.87 -12.14
C ALA A 70 -4.75 12.20 -13.06
N LEU A 71 -4.77 11.60 -14.26
CA LEU A 71 -5.85 11.72 -15.22
C LEU A 71 -7.18 11.27 -14.59
N PRO A 72 -8.27 12.05 -14.69
CA PRO A 72 -9.56 11.72 -14.04
C PRO A 72 -10.10 10.33 -14.41
N ALA A 73 -9.91 9.91 -15.67
CA ALA A 73 -10.33 8.60 -16.14
C ALA A 73 -9.61 7.45 -15.43
N TYR A 74 -8.38 7.66 -14.97
CA TYR A 74 -7.58 6.64 -14.30
C TYR A 74 -7.75 6.70 -12.78
N SER A 75 -8.04 7.87 -12.20
CA SER A 75 -8.14 8.04 -10.75
C SER A 75 -9.54 7.86 -10.16
N GLN A 76 -10.61 7.90 -10.97
CA GLN A 76 -12.00 7.85 -10.49
C GLN A 76 -12.35 6.59 -9.69
N HIS A 77 -11.83 5.43 -10.08
CA HIS A 77 -12.22 4.13 -9.52
C HIS A 77 -11.08 3.41 -8.80
N ILE A 78 -9.98 4.10 -8.51
CA ILE A 78 -8.85 3.49 -7.81
C ILE A 78 -9.15 3.36 -6.32
N SER A 79 -9.03 2.14 -5.81
CA SER A 79 -9.05 1.84 -4.37
C SER A 79 -7.62 1.86 -3.80
N VAL A 80 -7.38 2.66 -2.77
CA VAL A 80 -6.14 2.66 -1.98
C VAL A 80 -6.41 1.96 -0.64
N GLU A 81 -5.75 0.83 -0.41
CA GLU A 81 -6.02 -0.03 0.76
C GLU A 81 -4.74 -0.52 1.41
N SER A 82 -4.83 -0.98 2.66
CA SER A 82 -3.70 -1.63 3.33
C SER A 82 -3.55 -3.08 2.86
N THR A 83 -2.31 -3.58 2.80
CA THR A 83 -2.06 -5.01 2.56
C THR A 83 -2.54 -5.85 3.74
N GLN A 84 -3.16 -7.00 3.46
CA GLN A 84 -3.48 -7.99 4.51
C GLN A 84 -2.26 -8.77 4.99
N PHE A 85 -1.18 -8.75 4.21
CA PHE A 85 0.07 -9.41 4.55
C PHE A 85 0.99 -8.44 5.28
N SER A 86 1.52 -8.87 6.41
CA SER A 86 2.67 -8.23 7.03
C SER A 86 3.95 -8.73 6.36
N ASN A 87 5.02 -7.94 6.44
CA ASN A 87 6.33 -8.33 5.91
C ASN A 87 7.05 -9.38 6.78
N GLN A 88 6.30 -10.16 7.57
CA GLN A 88 6.82 -11.17 8.48
C GLN A 88 6.58 -12.58 7.91
N GLY A 89 7.58 -13.44 8.07
CA GLY A 89 7.51 -14.85 7.65
C GLY A 89 7.87 -15.08 6.18
N THR A 90 7.40 -16.19 5.63
CA THR A 90 7.82 -16.73 4.32
C THR A 90 6.73 -16.63 3.24
N MET A 91 5.74 -15.76 3.44
CA MET A 91 4.55 -15.67 2.57
C MET A 91 4.90 -15.39 1.10
N ALA A 92 5.92 -14.55 0.84
CA ALA A 92 6.40 -14.32 -0.52
C ALA A 92 6.91 -15.61 -1.18
N GLY A 93 7.63 -16.46 -0.43
CA GLY A 93 8.06 -17.77 -0.89
C GLY A 93 6.88 -18.71 -1.13
N ALA A 94 5.90 -18.74 -0.22
CA ALA A 94 4.69 -19.53 -0.40
C ALA A 94 3.89 -19.09 -1.65
N ALA A 95 3.85 -17.79 -1.94
CA ALA A 95 3.22 -17.26 -3.14
C ALA A 95 3.95 -17.72 -4.43
N LEU A 96 5.29 -17.75 -4.43
CA LEU A 96 6.08 -18.27 -5.56
C LEU A 96 5.85 -19.77 -5.77
N VAL A 97 5.81 -20.56 -4.69
CA VAL A 97 5.50 -21.99 -4.78
C VAL A 97 4.10 -22.19 -5.36
N LYS A 98 3.10 -21.44 -4.85
CA LYS A 98 1.74 -21.47 -5.37
C LYS A 98 1.73 -21.14 -6.86
N ASP A 99 2.35 -20.05 -7.28
CA ASP A 99 2.42 -19.66 -8.69
C ASP A 99 3.04 -20.77 -9.56
N ALA A 100 4.16 -21.35 -9.13
CA ALA A 100 4.85 -22.43 -9.84
C ALA A 100 4.00 -23.72 -9.95
N MET A 101 3.11 -23.96 -8.97
CA MET A 101 2.12 -25.04 -9.07
C MET A 101 1.03 -24.71 -10.08
N TYR A 102 0.43 -23.51 -10.03
CA TYR A 102 -0.66 -23.11 -10.93
C TYR A 102 -0.20 -22.98 -12.39
N ASN A 103 1.02 -22.52 -12.61
CA ASN A 103 1.60 -22.40 -13.95
C ASN A 103 2.20 -23.73 -14.47
N GLY A 104 2.15 -24.81 -13.67
CA GLY A 104 2.54 -26.16 -14.05
C GLY A 104 4.05 -26.44 -14.05
N SER A 105 4.90 -25.42 -13.92
CA SER A 105 6.36 -25.59 -13.96
C SER A 105 6.88 -26.48 -12.84
N LEU A 106 6.31 -26.36 -11.64
CA LEU A 106 6.67 -27.20 -10.50
C LEU A 106 6.09 -28.62 -10.64
N LEU A 107 4.87 -28.76 -11.16
CA LEU A 107 4.23 -30.06 -11.37
C LEU A 107 5.04 -30.94 -12.32
N ILE A 108 5.53 -30.36 -13.42
CA ILE A 108 6.38 -31.08 -14.40
C ILE A 108 7.67 -31.57 -13.73
N ARG A 109 8.34 -30.71 -12.96
CA ARG A 109 9.57 -31.10 -12.25
C ARG A 109 9.31 -32.23 -11.26
N LEU A 110 8.22 -32.17 -10.50
CA LEU A 110 7.88 -33.21 -9.53
C LEU A 110 7.55 -34.56 -10.16
N LEU A 111 7.01 -34.57 -11.39
CA LEU A 111 6.75 -35.81 -12.14
C LEU A 111 8.01 -36.43 -12.74
N GLN A 112 9.10 -35.67 -12.86
CA GLN A 112 10.37 -36.12 -13.45
C GLN A 112 11.33 -36.75 -12.44
N GLY A 113 11.05 -36.62 -11.14
CA GLY A 113 11.93 -37.09 -10.05
C GLY A 113 12.99 -36.06 -9.69
#